data_AF-A0A7J5P282-F1
#
_entry.id   AF-A0A7J5P282-F1
#
_cell.length_a   1.000
_cell.length_b   1.000
_cell.length_c   1.000
_cell.angle_alpha   90.00
_cell.angle_beta   90.00
_cell.angle_gamma   90.00
#
_symmetry.space_group_name_H-M   'P 1'
#
loop_
_entity.id
_entity.type
_entity.pdbx_description
1 polymer ?
#
loop_
_entity_poly.entity_id
_entity_poly.type
_entity_poly.pdbx_seq_one_letter_code
_entity_poly.pdbx_strand_id
1 'polypeptide(L)'
;MDNIKESKEYQLAKDWERAVNDYGFNPKRFAAAIPEMHPTLQQSLYRLVKECIVVMADETRNYDDRNRASHEEAKCIMEYLKAHGKHIPLR
;
A
#
# COMPACT_ATOMS: atom_id res chain seq x y z
N MET A 1 -3.61 23.25 -5.82
CA MET A 1 -3.57 21.79 -5.58
C MET A 1 -3.98 21.16 -6.88
N ASP A 2 -3.07 20.45 -7.53
CA ASP A 2 -3.37 19.73 -8.76
C ASP A 2 -4.46 18.70 -8.49
N ASN A 3 -5.35 18.49 -9.47
CA ASN A 3 -6.43 17.53 -9.36
C ASN A 3 -5.83 16.12 -9.25
N ILE A 4 -5.93 15.46 -8.09
CA ILE A 4 -5.37 14.12 -7.89
C ILE A 4 -5.89 13.11 -8.91
N LYS A 5 -7.10 13.30 -9.44
CA LYS A 5 -7.68 12.39 -10.45
C LYS A 5 -6.96 12.44 -11.80
N GLU A 6 -6.17 13.49 -12.05
CA GLU A 6 -5.36 13.65 -13.25
C GLU A 6 -3.93 13.14 -13.06
N SER A 7 -3.55 12.72 -11.84
CA SER A 7 -2.21 12.21 -11.57
C SER A 7 -2.03 10.79 -12.11
N LYS A 8 -0.78 10.45 -12.43
CA LYS A 8 -0.42 9.08 -12.86
C LYS A 8 -0.63 8.07 -11.73
N GLU A 9 -0.42 8.50 -10.49
CA GLU A 9 -0.59 7.71 -9.29
C GLU A 9 -2.07 7.33 -9.06
N TYR A 10 -3.00 8.25 -9.32
CA TYR A 10 -4.42 7.94 -9.24
C TYR A 10 -4.84 6.94 -10.31
N GLN A 11 -4.37 7.11 -11.55
CA GLN A 11 -4.64 6.13 -12.61
C GLN A 11 -4.06 4.75 -12.27
N LEU A 12 -2.83 4.70 -11.75
CA LEU A 12 -2.21 3.46 -11.30
C LEU A 12 -3.00 2.80 -10.15
N ALA A 13 -3.54 3.57 -9.21
CA ALA A 13 -4.39 3.06 -8.14
C ALA A 13 -5.69 2.44 -8.69
N LYS A 14 -6.29 3.03 -9.72
CA LYS A 14 -7.49 2.47 -10.39
C LYS A 14 -7.15 1.22 -11.22
N ASP A 15 -6.00 1.17 -11.87
CA ASP A 15 -5.53 -0.02 -12.57
C ASP A 15 -5.27 -1.17 -11.59
N TRP A 16 -4.65 -0.88 -10.45
CA TRP A 16 -4.48 -1.85 -9.38
C TRP A 16 -5.82 -2.35 -8.83
N GLU A 17 -6.77 -1.46 -8.53
CA GLU A 17 -8.11 -1.82 -8.07
C GLU A 17 -8.81 -2.76 -9.05
N ARG A 18 -8.72 -2.48 -10.36
CA ARG A 18 -9.25 -3.36 -11.41
C ARG A 18 -8.54 -4.71 -11.41
N ALA A 19 -7.20 -4.72 -11.29
CA ALA A 19 -6.42 -5.94 -11.30
C ALA A 19 -6.74 -6.86 -10.12
N VAL A 20 -6.94 -6.32 -8.91
CA VAL A 20 -7.25 -7.13 -7.72
C VAL A 20 -8.72 -7.55 -7.63
N ASN A 21 -9.62 -6.81 -8.30
CA ASN A 21 -11.04 -7.16 -8.41
C ASN A 21 -11.30 -8.22 -9.51
N ASP A 22 -10.29 -8.60 -10.29
CA ASP A 22 -10.40 -9.68 -11.25
C ASP A 22 -10.29 -11.06 -10.56
N TYR A 23 -11.14 -12.02 -10.96
CA TYR A 23 -11.22 -13.36 -10.35
C TYR A 23 -9.91 -14.15 -10.43
N GLY A 24 -8.96 -13.76 -11.30
CA GLY A 24 -7.68 -14.40 -11.49
C GLY A 24 -6.53 -13.88 -10.60
N PHE A 25 -6.71 -12.79 -9.85
CA PHE A 25 -5.61 -12.20 -9.09
C PHE A 25 -5.17 -13.11 -7.94
N ASN A 26 -3.86 -13.40 -7.88
CA ASN A 26 -3.27 -14.20 -6.82
C ASN A 26 -2.20 -13.39 -6.07
N PRO A 27 -2.51 -12.90 -4.86
CA PRO A 27 -1.57 -12.10 -4.07
C PRO A 27 -0.25 -12.80 -3.77
N LYS A 28 -0.27 -14.14 -3.61
CA LYS A 28 0.94 -14.93 -3.35
C LYS A 28 1.85 -14.98 -4.58
N ARG A 29 1.28 -15.10 -5.78
CA ARG A 29 2.05 -15.05 -7.04
C ARG A 29 2.62 -13.66 -7.29
N PHE A 30 1.85 -12.61 -7.03
CA PHE A 30 2.36 -11.23 -7.09
C PHE A 30 3.56 -11.04 -6.16
N ALA A 31 3.43 -11.45 -4.88
CA ALA A 31 4.51 -11.35 -3.91
C ALA A 31 5.76 -12.15 -4.32
N ALA A 32 5.57 -13.35 -4.89
CA ALA A 32 6.66 -14.18 -5.38
C ALA A 32 7.44 -13.57 -6.56
N ALA A 33 6.86 -12.60 -7.29
CA ALA A 33 7.53 -11.90 -8.37
C ALA A 33 8.34 -10.68 -7.90
N ILE A 34 8.15 -10.21 -6.66
CA ILE A 34 8.89 -9.04 -6.12
C ILE A 34 10.41 -9.23 -6.15
N PRO A 35 10.98 -10.40 -5.81
CA PRO A 35 12.43 -10.62 -5.89
C PRO A 35 13.03 -10.41 -7.29
N GLU A 36 12.24 -10.57 -8.35
CA GLU A 36 12.66 -10.38 -9.74
C GLU A 36 12.73 -8.90 -10.15
N MET A 37 12.17 -7.99 -9.34
CA MET A 37 12.26 -6.55 -9.59
C MET A 37 13.67 -6.04 -9.31
N HIS A 38 14.07 -4.94 -9.99
CA HIS A 38 15.32 -4.25 -9.68
C HIS A 38 15.37 -3.90 -8.16
N PRO A 39 16.48 -4.13 -7.43
CA PRO A 39 16.54 -3.95 -5.97
C PRO A 39 16.10 -2.56 -5.48
N THR A 40 16.46 -1.50 -6.21
CA THR A 40 15.98 -0.13 -5.89
C THR A 40 14.46 0.00 -5.98
N LEU A 41 13.82 -0.69 -6.94
CA LEU A 41 12.37 -0.68 -7.09
C LEU A 41 11.69 -1.53 -6.01
N GLN A 42 12.34 -2.58 -5.49
CA GLN A 42 11.83 -3.29 -4.30
C GLN A 42 11.73 -2.36 -3.09
N GLN A 43 12.73 -1.49 -2.88
CA GLN A 43 12.66 -0.47 -1.82
C GLN A 43 11.56 0.58 -2.08
N SER A 44 11.39 1.00 -3.34
CA SER A 44 10.30 1.92 -3.71
C SER A 44 8.93 1.28 -3.48
N LEU A 45 8.76 -0.01 -3.80
CA LEU A 45 7.54 -0.74 -3.53
C LEU A 45 7.27 -0.84 -2.02
N TYR A 46 8.28 -1.12 -1.21
CA TYR A 46 8.10 -1.12 0.25
C TYR A 46 7.65 0.24 0.78
N ARG A 47 8.25 1.34 0.30
CA ARG A 47 7.81 2.70 0.66
C ARG A 47 6.36 2.94 0.26
N LEU A 48 5.98 2.55 -0.96
CA LEU A 48 4.59 2.62 -1.42
C LEU A 48 3.64 1.85 -0.50
N VAL A 49 3.97 0.60 -0.16
CA VAL A 49 3.17 -0.22 0.76
C VAL A 49 3.03 0.46 2.12
N LYS A 50 4.10 1.07 2.64
CA LYS A 50 4.06 1.80 3.91
C LYS A 50 3.09 2.99 3.84
N GLU A 51 3.12 3.78 2.76
CA GLU A 51 2.18 4.89 2.57
C GLU A 51 0.73 4.40 2.45
N CYS A 52 0.49 3.26 1.77
CA CYS A 52 -0.82 2.62 1.75
C CYS A 52 -1.31 2.26 3.17
N ILE A 53 -0.44 1.69 4.01
CA ILE A 53 -0.76 1.33 5.39
C ILE A 53 -1.07 2.59 6.22
N VAL A 54 -0.34 3.70 6.03
CA VAL A 54 -0.65 4.99 6.70
C VAL A 54 -2.09 5.42 6.40
N VAL A 55 -2.49 5.39 5.13
CA VAL A 55 -3.85 5.76 4.69
C VAL A 55 -4.89 4.76 5.20
N MET A 56 -4.54 3.47 5.34
CA MET A 56 -5.43 2.46 5.91
C MET A 56 -5.59 2.58 7.43
N ALA A 57 -4.58 3.08 8.14
CA ALA A 57 -4.60 3.31 9.58
C ALA A 57 -5.22 4.67 10.00
N ASP A 58 -5.58 5.52 9.04
CA ASP A 58 -6.11 6.87 9.28
C ASP A 58 -7.49 6.85 9.96
N GLU A 59 -7.55 7.30 11.21
CA GLU A 59 -8.78 7.32 12.02
C GLU A 59 -9.83 8.34 11.53
N THR A 60 -9.46 9.26 10.64
CA THR A 60 -10.39 10.28 10.12
C THR A 60 -11.30 9.76 8.99
N ARG A 61 -11.02 8.55 8.48
CA ARG A 61 -11.80 7.91 7.41
C ARG A 61 -12.95 7.08 7.99
N ASN A 62 -14.05 6.98 7.25
CA ASN A 62 -15.14 6.08 7.59
C ASN A 62 -14.80 4.64 7.19
N TYR A 63 -14.91 3.72 8.14
CA TYR A 63 -14.73 2.28 7.95
C TYR A 63 -16.04 1.53 8.22
N ASP A 64 -16.27 0.47 7.45
CA ASP A 64 -17.36 -0.47 7.67
C ASP A 64 -16.81 -1.88 7.92
N ASP A 65 -17.69 -2.83 8.18
CA ASP A 65 -17.26 -4.19 8.58
C ASP A 65 -16.42 -4.91 7.53
N ARG A 66 -16.46 -4.50 6.26
CA ARG A 66 -15.65 -5.08 5.18
C ARG A 66 -14.17 -4.70 5.28
N ASN A 67 -13.85 -3.55 5.88
CA ASN A 67 -12.49 -3.02 5.96
C ASN A 67 -12.01 -2.71 7.39
N ARG A 68 -12.86 -2.96 8.41
CA ARG A 68 -12.52 -2.77 9.83
C ARG A 68 -11.29 -3.58 10.26
N ALA A 69 -11.24 -4.86 9.93
CA ALA A 69 -10.13 -5.73 10.34
C ALA A 69 -8.78 -5.25 9.78
N SER A 70 -8.74 -4.87 8.49
CA SER A 70 -7.50 -4.37 7.86
C SER A 70 -7.11 -2.98 8.36
N HIS A 71 -8.07 -2.14 8.77
CA HIS A 71 -7.80 -0.88 9.45
C HIS A 71 -7.13 -1.09 10.82
N GLU A 72 -7.68 -1.98 11.65
CA GLU A 72 -7.14 -2.28 12.98
C GLU A 72 -5.73 -2.87 12.89
N GLU A 73 -5.49 -3.80 11.96
CA GLU A 73 -4.16 -4.35 11.72
C GLU A 73 -3.18 -3.28 11.20
N ALA A 74 -3.62 -2.41 10.30
CA ALA A 74 -2.81 -1.29 9.80
C ALA A 74 -2.37 -0.35 10.95
N LYS A 75 -3.26 -0.08 11.91
CA LYS A 75 -2.91 0.71 13.11
C LYS A 75 -1.80 0.05 13.91
N CYS A 76 -1.93 -1.24 14.22
CA CYS A 76 -0.91 -1.98 14.96
C CYS A 76 0.45 -1.99 14.23
N ILE A 77 0.44 -2.17 12.90
CA ILE A 77 1.65 -2.09 12.09
C ILE A 77 2.28 -0.69 12.20
N MET A 78 1.48 0.37 12.09
CA MET A 78 2.00 1.74 12.17
C MET A 78 2.55 2.09 13.55
N GLU A 79 1.93 1.62 14.62
CA GLU A 79 2.46 1.77 15.99
C GLU A 79 3.82 1.09 16.13
N TYR A 80 3.94 -0.16 15.67
CA TYR A 80 5.21 -0.87 15.67
C TYR A 80 6.27 -0.14 14.84
N LEU A 81 5.93 0.31 13.63
CA LEU A 81 6.88 1.02 12.76
C LEU A 81 7.28 2.39 13.31
N LYS A 82 6.43 3.07 14.09
CA LYS A 82 6.81 4.32 14.79
C LYS A 82 7.85 4.05 15.87
N ALA A 83 7.72 2.93 16.60
CA ALA A 83 8.63 2.57 17.68
C ALA A 83 9.93 1.90 17.19
N HIS A 84 9.87 1.11 16.12
CA HIS A 84 10.95 0.20 15.71
C HIS A 84 11.37 0.33 14.23
N GLY A 85 10.74 1.22 13.48
CA GLY A 85 10.99 1.38 12.05
C GLY A 85 12.42 1.82 11.76
N LYS A 86 12.96 1.35 10.64
CA LYS A 86 14.27 1.76 10.13
C LYS A 86 14.11 2.89 9.10
N HIS A 87 15.10 3.77 9.03
CA HIS A 87 15.18 4.75 7.95
C HIS A 87 15.46 4.03 6.62
N ILE A 88 14.64 4.33 5.61
CA ILE A 88 14.79 3.79 4.25
C ILE A 88 15.08 4.98 3.33
N PRO A 89 16.32 5.13 2.85
CA PRO A 89 16.73 6.31 2.11
C PRO A 89 15.94 6.44 0.81
N LEU A 90 15.50 7.66 0.50
CA LEU A 90 15.11 8.05 -0.86
C LEU A 90 16.37 8.06 -1.72
N ARG A 91 16.21 7.69 -3.00
CA ARG A 91 17.27 7.89 -3.99
C ARG A 91 17.16 9.30 -4.55
#